data_AF-A0A5N5QIN1-F1
#
_entry.id   AF-A0A5N5QIN1-F1
#
_cell.length_a   1.000
_cell.length_b   1.000
_cell.length_c   1.000
_cell.angle_alpha   90.00
_cell.angle_beta   90.00
_cell.angle_gamma   90.00
#
_symmetry.space_group_name_H-M   'P 1'
#
loop_
_entity.id
_entity.type
_entity.pdbx_description
1 polymer ?
#
loop_
_entity_poly.entity_id
_entity_poly.type
_entity_poly.pdbx_seq_one_letter_code
_entity_poly.pdbx_strand_id
1 'polypeptide(L)'
;MYPLSQLSFVAAFVLTQLSSIVSGAPTTSCGQTHTVVAGESCFSIATAANLTLTQFRAMNPTVNCDPLAIGQVVCSEVACSKFYTVQFGDSCWKIGQDYSTTPETIEGLNPGLYCTAIFPNQKMCVAA
;
A
#
# COMPACT_ATOMS: atom_id res chain seq x y z
N MET A 1 45.46 -22.22 17.41
CA MET A 1 46.66 -22.62 16.66
C MET A 1 46.18 -23.54 15.53
N TYR A 2 46.30 -23.11 14.26
CA TYR A 2 45.74 -23.72 13.03
C TYR A 2 46.61 -24.91 12.52
N PRO A 3 46.16 -25.67 11.49
CA PRO A 3 46.75 -25.32 10.19
C PRO A 3 45.78 -25.24 8.99
N LEU A 4 46.18 -24.35 8.09
CA LEU A 4 45.69 -24.10 6.75
C LEU A 4 46.28 -25.10 5.75
N SER A 5 45.46 -25.52 4.78
CA SER A 5 45.74 -25.52 3.33
C SER A 5 45.11 -26.72 2.64
N GLN A 6 44.24 -26.46 1.65
CA GLN A 6 44.33 -27.01 0.29
C GLN A 6 43.44 -26.13 -0.59
N LEU A 7 43.99 -25.82 -1.76
CA LEU A 7 43.62 -24.75 -2.68
C LEU A 7 42.37 -25.05 -3.51
N SER A 8 41.68 -23.96 -3.86
CA SER A 8 41.02 -23.67 -5.15
C SER A 8 39.98 -24.63 -5.73
N PHE A 9 38.71 -24.20 -5.71
CA PHE A 9 37.85 -24.29 -6.89
C PHE A 9 37.30 -22.91 -7.22
N VAL A 10 37.64 -22.48 -8.43
CA VAL A 10 37.07 -21.34 -9.12
C VAL A 10 35.61 -21.68 -9.43
N ALA A 11 34.67 -20.85 -9.00
CA ALA A 11 33.42 -20.66 -9.72
C ALA A 11 32.97 -19.21 -9.49
N ALA A 12 33.33 -18.36 -10.44
CA ALA A 12 32.73 -17.05 -10.59
C ALA A 12 31.22 -17.24 -10.81
N PHE A 13 30.43 -17.10 -9.76
CA PHE A 13 29.00 -16.80 -9.90
C PHE A 13 28.87 -15.29 -9.98
N VAL A 14 29.08 -14.76 -11.20
CA VAL A 14 28.46 -13.49 -11.58
C VAL A 14 26.96 -13.78 -11.64
N LEU A 15 26.28 -13.72 -10.50
CA LEU A 15 24.83 -13.60 -10.48
C LEU A 15 24.55 -12.16 -10.90
N THR A 16 24.51 -11.93 -12.21
CA THR A 16 23.83 -10.78 -12.78
C THR A 16 22.46 -10.72 -12.13
N GLN A 17 22.25 -9.78 -11.21
CA GLN A 17 20.93 -9.49 -10.70
C GLN A 17 20.13 -8.98 -11.90
N LEU A 18 19.30 -9.85 -12.46
CA LEU A 18 18.22 -9.43 -13.34
C LEU A 18 17.23 -8.72 -12.44
N SER A 19 17.46 -7.43 -12.22
CA SER A 19 16.40 -6.54 -11.74
C SER A 19 15.35 -6.54 -12.84
N SER A 20 14.33 -7.37 -12.66
CA SER A 20 13.08 -7.22 -13.38
C SER A 20 12.57 -5.83 -13.07
N ILE A 21 12.84 -4.86 -13.95
CA ILE A 21 12.07 -3.63 -14.01
C ILE A 21 10.68 -4.01 -14.53
N VAL A 22 9.92 -4.72 -13.70
CA VAL A 22 8.47 -4.67 -13.82
C VAL A 22 8.13 -3.24 -13.43
N SER A 23 8.09 -2.35 -14.43
CA SER A 23 7.32 -1.11 -14.35
C SER A 23 5.84 -1.50 -14.31
N GLY A 24 5.45 -2.16 -13.23
CA GLY A 24 4.07 -2.16 -12.79
C GLY A 24 3.84 -0.82 -12.13
N ALA A 25 2.68 -0.21 -12.39
CA ALA A 25 2.19 0.84 -11.51
C ALA A 25 2.31 0.35 -10.05
N PRO A 26 2.71 1.19 -9.09
CA PRO A 26 2.83 0.76 -7.71
C PRO A 26 1.46 0.23 -7.28
N THR A 27 1.39 -1.08 -7.08
CA THR A 27 0.22 -1.74 -6.54
C THR A 27 0.25 -1.52 -5.05
N THR A 28 -0.87 -1.04 -4.51
CA THR A 28 -1.02 -0.86 -3.07
C THR A 28 -0.74 -2.17 -2.35
N SER A 29 0.32 -2.20 -1.55
CA SER A 29 0.58 -3.27 -0.60
C SER A 29 -0.02 -2.92 0.76
N CYS A 30 -0.27 -3.94 1.58
CA CYS A 30 -0.84 -3.72 2.90
C CYS A 30 0.24 -3.22 3.86
N GLY A 31 0.07 -2.01 4.39
CA GLY A 31 1.00 -1.36 5.31
C GLY A 31 0.84 -1.84 6.74
N GLN A 32 -0.40 -1.97 7.21
CA GLN A 32 -0.74 -2.51 8.53
C GLN A 32 -1.94 -3.44 8.42
N THR A 33 -1.98 -4.44 9.29
CA THR A 33 -3.07 -5.40 9.39
C THR A 33 -3.81 -5.28 10.71
N HIS A 34 -5.08 -5.66 10.70
CA HIS A 34 -5.94 -5.78 11.87
C HIS A 34 -6.48 -7.20 11.95
N THR A 35 -6.50 -7.79 13.14
CA THR A 35 -7.12 -9.09 13.38
C THR A 35 -8.51 -8.86 13.96
N VAL A 36 -9.53 -9.32 13.25
CA VAL A 36 -10.94 -9.11 13.62
C VAL A 36 -11.24 -9.74 14.98
N VAL A 37 -11.85 -8.95 15.87
CA VAL A 37 -12.34 -9.42 17.17
C VAL A 37 -13.87 -9.45 17.23
N ALA A 38 -14.41 -10.09 18.26
CA ALA A 38 -15.85 -10.25 18.43
C ALA A 38 -16.58 -8.89 18.49
N GLY A 39 -17.65 -8.76 17.71
CA GLY A 39 -18.48 -7.55 17.66
C GLY A 39 -18.05 -6.50 16.64
N GLU A 40 -16.95 -6.71 15.91
CA GLU A 40 -16.53 -5.80 14.85
C GLU A 40 -17.25 -6.04 13.53
N SER A 41 -17.29 -4.97 12.73
CA SER A 41 -17.74 -4.98 11.34
C SER A 41 -16.68 -4.33 10.45
N CYS A 42 -16.76 -4.54 9.13
CA CYS A 42 -15.93 -3.79 8.19
C CYS A 42 -16.04 -2.28 8.40
N PHE A 43 -17.23 -1.77 8.74
CA PHE A 43 -17.45 -0.34 8.97
C PHE A 43 -16.73 0.17 10.22
N SER A 44 -16.81 -0.58 11.34
CA SER A 44 -16.14 -0.16 12.59
C SER A 44 -14.62 -0.19 12.45
N ILE A 45 -14.07 -1.22 11.79
CA ILE A 45 -12.63 -1.34 11.54
C ILE A 45 -12.16 -0.23 10.58
N ALA A 46 -12.88 0.00 9.47
CA ALA A 46 -12.56 1.07 8.54
C ALA A 46 -12.54 2.44 9.24
N THR A 47 -13.57 2.73 10.05
CA THR A 47 -13.67 3.99 10.79
C THR A 47 -12.51 4.15 11.76
N ALA A 48 -12.16 3.10 12.53
CA ALA A 48 -11.02 3.12 13.44
C ALA A 48 -9.68 3.34 12.71
N ALA A 49 -9.57 2.84 11.48
CA ALA A 49 -8.43 3.03 10.60
C ALA A 49 -8.43 4.38 9.85
N ASN A 50 -9.41 5.26 10.07
CA ASN A 50 -9.62 6.49 9.30
C ASN A 50 -9.79 6.24 7.78
N LEU A 51 -10.40 5.13 7.42
CA LEU A 51 -10.75 4.74 6.06
C LEU A 51 -12.26 4.85 5.85
N THR A 52 -12.66 5.20 4.63
CA THR A 52 -14.04 4.94 4.18
C THR A 52 -14.26 3.44 4.01
N LEU A 53 -15.51 2.99 4.10
CA LEU A 53 -15.85 1.59 3.82
C LEU A 53 -15.44 1.16 2.40
N THR A 54 -15.54 2.08 1.43
CA THR A 54 -15.11 1.84 0.05
C THR A 54 -13.62 1.59 -0.04
N GLN A 55 -12.79 2.42 0.60
CA GLN A 55 -11.34 2.22 0.64
C GLN A 55 -10.98 0.91 1.33
N PHE A 56 -11.59 0.63 2.49
CA PHE A 56 -11.37 -0.61 3.21
C PHE A 56 -11.69 -1.84 2.35
N ARG A 57 -12.83 -1.86 1.66
CA ARG A 57 -13.20 -2.96 0.74
C ARG A 57 -12.26 -3.07 -0.46
N ALA A 58 -11.82 -1.94 -1.02
CA ALA A 58 -10.89 -1.93 -2.14
C ALA A 58 -9.51 -2.50 -1.75
N MET A 59 -9.06 -2.25 -0.52
CA MET A 59 -7.84 -2.85 0.04
C MET A 59 -8.00 -4.33 0.41
N ASN A 60 -9.24 -4.79 0.59
CA ASN A 60 -9.58 -6.12 1.07
C ASN A 60 -10.56 -6.83 0.12
N PRO A 61 -10.21 -7.04 -1.16
CA PRO A 61 -11.15 -7.48 -2.20
C PRO A 61 -11.72 -8.89 -1.96
N THR A 62 -11.06 -9.70 -1.13
CA THR A 62 -11.47 -11.07 -0.79
C THR A 62 -12.25 -11.15 0.52
N VAL A 63 -12.39 -10.05 1.28
CA VAL A 63 -13.08 -10.04 2.57
C VAL A 63 -14.58 -9.96 2.35
N ASN A 64 -15.32 -10.93 2.89
CA ASN A 64 -16.77 -10.82 3.03
C ASN A 64 -17.10 -10.01 4.30
N CYS A 65 -17.85 -8.92 4.15
CA CYS A 65 -18.30 -8.10 5.28
C CYS A 65 -19.57 -8.64 5.96
N ASP A 66 -20.24 -9.63 5.37
CA ASP A 66 -21.54 -10.15 5.79
C ASP A 66 -21.54 -11.70 5.78
N PRO A 67 -21.03 -12.39 6.82
CA PRO A 67 -20.41 -11.85 8.03
C PRO A 67 -18.89 -11.75 7.95
N LEU A 68 -18.33 -10.80 8.70
CA LEU A 68 -16.91 -10.73 8.97
C LEU A 68 -16.50 -11.79 10.00
N ALA A 69 -15.47 -12.60 9.69
CA ALA A 69 -15.08 -13.71 10.55
C ALA A 69 -14.11 -13.29 11.66
N ILE A 70 -14.38 -13.72 12.90
CA ILE A 70 -13.46 -13.50 14.04
C ILE A 70 -12.13 -14.21 13.76
N GLY A 71 -11.02 -13.53 14.04
CA GLY A 71 -9.67 -14.01 13.77
C GLY A 71 -9.20 -13.82 12.32
N GLN A 72 -10.07 -13.33 11.44
CA GLN A 72 -9.67 -12.94 10.08
C GLN A 72 -8.70 -11.77 10.14
N VAL A 73 -7.65 -11.81 9.32
CA VAL A 73 -6.70 -10.70 9.17
C VAL A 73 -7.12 -9.86 7.98
N VAL A 74 -7.31 -8.57 8.21
CA VAL A 74 -7.68 -7.58 7.19
C VAL A 74 -6.63 -6.50 7.11
N CYS A 75 -6.49 -5.88 5.94
CA CYS A 75 -5.65 -4.72 5.77
C CYS A 75 -6.33 -3.48 6.36
N SER A 76 -5.64 -2.77 7.25
CA SER A 76 -6.13 -1.56 7.92
C SER A 76 -5.36 -0.30 7.50
N GLU A 77 -4.25 -0.42 6.80
CA GLU A 77 -3.53 0.75 6.26
C GLU A 77 -2.83 0.41 4.94
N VAL A 78 -2.81 1.35 4.01
CA VAL A 78 -2.00 1.23 2.79
C VAL A 78 -0.52 1.39 3.13
N ALA A 79 0.36 0.60 2.52
CA ALA A 79 1.78 0.83 2.63
C ALA A 79 2.12 2.16 1.98
N CYS A 80 2.60 3.11 2.78
CA CYS A 80 2.85 4.46 2.32
C CYS A 80 4.08 5.05 3.02
N SER A 81 5.03 5.55 2.23
CA SER A 81 6.19 6.28 2.74
C SER A 81 5.91 7.78 2.85
N LYS A 82 4.91 8.31 2.14
CA LYS A 82 4.53 9.73 2.23
C LYS A 82 3.03 9.95 2.05
N PHE A 83 2.39 10.48 3.08
CA PHE A 83 1.00 10.92 3.03
C PHE A 83 0.89 12.42 2.71
N TYR A 84 -0.18 12.76 1.99
CA TYR A 84 -0.63 14.12 1.75
C TYR A 84 -2.07 14.31 2.22
N THR A 85 -2.39 15.51 2.72
CA THR A 85 -3.75 15.90 3.09
C THR A 85 -4.24 16.95 2.11
N VAL A 86 -5.29 16.63 1.36
CA VAL A 86 -5.90 17.50 0.34
C VAL A 86 -6.27 18.85 0.93
N GLN A 87 -5.87 19.92 0.25
CA GLN A 87 -6.22 21.29 0.54
C GLN A 87 -7.34 21.80 -0.37
N PHE A 88 -7.94 22.93 0.00
CA PHE A 88 -8.92 23.59 -0.86
C PHE A 88 -8.28 24.03 -2.19
N GLY A 89 -8.91 23.66 -3.31
CA GLY A 89 -8.45 24.00 -4.66
C GLY A 89 -7.42 23.03 -5.26
N ASP A 90 -7.12 21.91 -4.59
CA ASP A 90 -6.23 20.90 -5.17
C ASP A 90 -6.90 20.07 -6.26
N SER A 91 -6.04 19.51 -7.11
CA SER A 91 -6.36 18.45 -8.05
C SER A 91 -5.24 17.40 -7.96
N CYS A 92 -5.53 16.15 -8.31
CA CYS A 92 -4.47 15.14 -8.40
C CYS A 92 -3.35 15.53 -9.38
N TRP A 93 -3.63 16.36 -10.38
CA TRP A 93 -2.62 16.80 -11.33
C TRP A 93 -1.62 17.78 -10.69
N LYS A 94 -2.11 18.72 -9.87
CA LYS A 94 -1.27 19.62 -9.08
C LYS A 94 -0.47 18.85 -8.03
N ILE A 95 -1.14 17.98 -7.26
CA ILE A 95 -0.49 17.12 -6.25
C ILE A 95 0.54 16.22 -6.92
N GLY A 96 0.24 15.62 -8.07
CA GLY A 96 1.16 14.78 -8.82
C GLY A 96 2.46 15.50 -9.14
N GLN A 97 2.38 16.70 -9.71
CA GLN A 97 3.57 17.51 -9.98
C GLN A 97 4.37 17.84 -8.71
N ASP A 98 3.70 18.29 -7.65
CA ASP A 98 4.35 18.68 -6.39
C ASP A 98 5.13 17.52 -5.75
N TYR A 99 4.68 16.29 -6.00
CA TYR A 99 5.28 15.06 -5.48
C TYR A 99 6.04 14.25 -6.54
N SER A 100 6.24 14.81 -7.74
CA SER A 100 6.92 14.15 -8.86
C SER A 100 6.34 12.76 -9.18
N THR A 101 5.01 12.66 -9.19
CA THR A 101 4.23 11.45 -9.47
C THR A 101 3.08 11.77 -10.43
N THR A 102 2.31 10.77 -10.86
CA THR A 102 1.16 10.97 -11.77
C THR A 102 -0.17 10.71 -11.06
N PRO A 103 -1.30 11.27 -11.54
CA PRO A 103 -2.62 10.95 -11.02
C PRO A 103 -2.90 9.44 -11.00
N GLU A 104 -2.50 8.72 -12.04
CA GLU A 104 -2.67 7.26 -12.15
C GLU A 104 -1.87 6.53 -11.08
N THR A 105 -0.67 7.02 -10.77
CA THR A 105 0.18 6.49 -9.70
C THR A 105 -0.46 6.76 -8.34
N ILE A 106 -1.00 7.97 -8.12
CA ILE A 106 -1.73 8.32 -6.89
C ILE A 106 -2.95 7.40 -6.72
N GLU A 107 -3.77 7.19 -7.74
CA GLU A 107 -4.92 6.26 -7.65
C GLU A 107 -4.46 4.83 -7.37
N GLY A 108 -3.37 4.39 -7.99
CA GLY A 108 -2.79 3.05 -7.76
C GLY A 108 -2.33 2.81 -6.32
N LEU A 109 -1.87 3.86 -5.63
CA LEU A 109 -1.47 3.86 -4.21
C LEU A 109 -2.64 3.98 -3.23
N ASN A 110 -3.84 4.33 -3.71
CA ASN A 110 -5.00 4.63 -2.88
C ASN A 110 -6.24 3.89 -3.40
N PRO A 111 -6.44 2.61 -3.05
CA PRO A 111 -7.57 1.85 -3.53
C PRO A 111 -8.89 2.51 -3.13
N GLY A 112 -9.77 2.77 -4.11
CA GLY A 112 -11.04 3.47 -3.90
C GLY A 112 -10.95 5.00 -3.90
N LEU A 113 -9.77 5.59 -4.15
CA LEU A 113 -9.63 7.00 -4.48
C LEU A 113 -9.94 7.21 -5.96
N TYR A 114 -10.67 8.28 -6.25
CA TYR A 114 -10.91 8.76 -7.61
C TYR A 114 -10.43 10.20 -7.70
N CYS A 115 -9.50 10.47 -8.61
CA CYS A 115 -8.88 11.79 -8.76
C CYS A 115 -9.86 12.89 -9.21
N THR A 116 -11.02 12.50 -9.73
CA THR A 116 -12.13 13.39 -10.07
C THR A 116 -13.00 13.76 -8.86
N ALA A 117 -12.80 13.13 -7.71
CA ALA A 117 -13.66 13.26 -6.53
C ALA A 117 -12.87 13.39 -5.22
N ILE A 118 -11.71 14.05 -5.26
CA ILE A 118 -10.95 14.38 -4.04
C ILE A 118 -11.61 15.56 -3.30
N PHE A 119 -11.49 15.59 -1.97
CA PHE A 119 -12.10 16.63 -1.13
C PHE A 119 -11.15 17.11 -0.02
N PRO A 120 -11.28 18.36 0.47
CA PRO A 120 -10.41 18.89 1.52
C PRO A 120 -10.35 18.00 2.77
N ASN A 121 -9.17 17.94 3.38
CA ASN A 121 -8.82 17.08 4.52
C ASN A 121 -8.77 15.57 4.25
N GLN A 122 -9.02 15.13 3.01
CA GLN A 122 -8.79 13.73 2.64
C GLN A 122 -7.29 13.41 2.71
N LYS A 123 -6.93 12.37 3.47
CA LYS A 123 -5.56 11.84 3.53
C LYS A 123 -5.38 10.83 2.40
N MET A 124 -4.32 10.98 1.60
CA MET A 124 -3.95 10.05 0.53
C MET A 124 -2.45 9.78 0.52
N CYS A 125 -2.06 8.60 0.05
CA CYS A 125 -0.68 8.25 -0.21
C CYS A 125 -0.18 8.85 -1.52
N VAL A 126 1.01 9.42 -1.52
CA VAL A 126 1.63 10.04 -2.73
C VAL A 126 2.99 9.43 -3.06
N ALA A 127 3.53 8.58 -2.18
CA ALA A 127 4.68 7.72 -2.41
C ALA A 127 4.62 6.49 -1.50
N ALA A 128 5.01 5.32 -2.04
CA ALA A 128 5.18 4.07 -1.29
C ALA A 128 6.65 3.65 -1.35
#